data_AF-A0A235IE07-F1
#
_entry.id   AF-A0A235IE07-F1
#
_cell.length_a   1.000
_cell.length_b   1.000
_cell.length_c   1.000
_cell.angle_alpha   90.00
_cell.angle_beta   90.00
_cell.angle_gamma   90.00
#
_symmetry.space_group_name_H-M   'P 1'
#
loop_
_entity.id
_entity.type
_entity.pdbx_description
1 polymer ?
#
loop_
_entity_poly.entity_id
_entity_poly.type
_entity_poly.pdbx_seq_one_letter_code
_entity_poly.pdbx_strand_id
1 'polypeptide(L)' 'MATSFLPTVLASTSYLSAILVPIIGWVLPGAVFAFLFLYIESDDISDIN' A
#
# COMPACT_ATOMS: atom_id res chain seq x y z
N MET A 1 31.04 -14.49 -11.84
CA MET A 1 29.76 -14.38 -12.60
C MET A 1 28.57 -14.04 -11.70
N ALA A 2 28.52 -14.46 -10.42
CA ALA A 2 27.44 -14.05 -9.50
C ALA A 2 27.52 -12.57 -9.05
N THR A 3 28.71 -11.96 -9.08
CA THR A 3 28.96 -10.59 -8.61
C THR A 3 28.36 -9.50 -9.49
N SER A 4 27.98 -9.81 -10.74
CA SER A 4 27.29 -8.89 -11.65
C SER A 4 25.76 -9.04 -11.65
N PHE A 5 25.21 -10.10 -11.04
CA PHE A 5 23.77 -10.36 -11.06
C PHE A 5 23.00 -9.39 -10.18
N LEU A 6 23.49 -9.13 -8.95
CA LEU A 6 22.89 -8.19 -8.01
C LEU A 6 22.73 -6.76 -8.55
N PRO A 7 23.77 -6.11 -9.12
CA PRO A 7 23.64 -4.77 -9.67
C PRO A 7 22.69 -4.74 -10.89
N THR A 8 22.64 -5.78 -11.71
CA THR A 8 21.69 -5.85 -12.84
C THR A 8 20.24 -5.98 -12.36
N VAL A 9 19.96 -6.81 -11.36
CA VAL A 9 18.61 -6.95 -10.80
C VAL A 9 18.16 -5.65 -10.14
N LEU A 10 19.01 -5.04 -9.31
CA LEU A 10 18.73 -3.74 -8.69
C LEU A 10 18.49 -2.64 -9.73
N ALA A 11 19.33 -2.57 -10.77
CA ALA A 11 19.15 -1.61 -11.86
C ALA A 11 17.82 -1.85 -12.59
N SER A 12 17.50 -3.12 -12.89
CA SER A 12 16.28 -3.50 -13.60
C SER A 12 15.00 -3.24 -12.82
N THR A 13 15.05 -3.14 -11.49
CA THR A 13 13.86 -2.99 -10.63
C THR A 13 13.76 -1.64 -9.91
N SER A 14 14.72 -0.75 -10.14
CA SER A 14 14.81 0.57 -9.47
C SER A 14 13.57 1.44 -9.68
N TYR A 15 12.83 1.23 -10.77
CA TYR A 15 11.56 1.92 -11.06
C TYR A 15 10.44 1.58 -10.06
N LEU A 16 10.52 0.44 -9.36
CA LEU A 16 9.48 0.04 -8.40
C LEU A 16 9.32 1.06 -7.28
N SER A 17 10.41 1.69 -6.83
CA SER A 17 10.33 2.73 -5.80
C SER A 17 9.51 3.93 -6.25
N ALA A 18 9.58 4.31 -7.53
CA ALA A 18 8.78 5.40 -8.08
C ALA A 18 7.27 5.09 -8.13
N ILE A 19 6.89 3.81 -8.06
CA ILE A 19 5.50 3.35 -8.04
C ILE A 19 5.03 3.08 -6.60
N LEU A 20 5.81 2.31 -5.84
CA LEU A 20 5.45 1.86 -4.50
C LEU A 20 5.45 2.99 -3.47
N VAL A 21 6.37 3.95 -3.58
CA VAL A 21 6.42 5.09 -2.65
C VAL A 21 5.14 5.94 -2.73
N PRO A 22 4.68 6.40 -3.91
CA PRO A 22 3.43 7.15 -3.97
C PRO A 22 2.21 6.30 -3.62
N ILE A 23 2.19 5.00 -3.94
CA ILE A 23 1.09 4.12 -3.55
C ILE A 23 1.01 4.00 -2.03
N ILE A 24 2.11 3.65 -1.35
CA ILE A 24 2.11 3.43 0.10
C ILE A 24 2.01 4.76 0.87
N GLY A 25 2.52 5.86 0.30
CA GLY A 25 2.50 7.17 0.95
C GLY A 25 1.18 7.94 0.79
N TRP A 26 0.43 7.70 -0.29
CA TRP A 26 -0.77 8.49 -0.61
C TRP A 26 -2.01 7.63 -0.87
N VAL A 27 -1.93 6.70 -1.82
CA VAL A 27 -3.10 5.93 -2.27
C VAL A 27 -3.59 4.98 -1.18
N LEU A 28 -2.69 4.17 -0.63
CA LEU A 28 -3.00 3.19 0.39
C LEU A 28 -3.50 3.86 1.68
N PRO A 29 -2.83 4.89 2.25
CA PRO A 29 -3.34 5.56 3.43
C PRO A 29 -4.68 6.25 3.18
N GLY A 30 -4.85 6.90 2.02
CA GLY A 30 -6.12 7.54 1.66
C GLY A 30 -7.28 6.54 1.61
N ALA A 31 -7.09 5.41 0.94
CA ALA A 31 -8.11 4.36 0.84
C ALA A 31 -8.38 3.69 2.19
N VAL A 32 -7.33 3.33 2.94
CA VAL A 32 -7.45 2.66 4.24
C VAL A 32 -8.10 3.57 5.26
N PHE A 33 -7.68 4.83 5.37
CA PHE A 33 -8.29 5.76 6.33
C PHE A 33 -9.73 6.10 5.96
N ALA A 34 -10.06 6.27 4.67
CA ALA A 34 -11.45 6.47 4.26
C ALA A 34 -12.32 5.26 4.61
N PHE A 35 -11.84 4.05 4.35
CA PHE A 35 -12.56 2.82 4.69
C PHE A 35 -12.73 2.66 6.21
N LEU A 36 -11.65 2.84 6.98
CA LEU A 36 -11.69 2.75 8.44
C LEU A 36 -12.58 3.83 9.04
N PHE A 37 -12.57 5.04 8.48
CA PHE A 37 -13.47 6.12 8.90
C PHE A 37 -14.94 5.73 8.74
N LEU A 38 -15.31 5.18 7.58
CA LEU A 38 -16.67 4.68 7.37
C LEU A 38 -17.00 3.52 8.31
N TYR A 39 -16.04 2.64 8.59
CA TYR A 39 -16.26 1.52 9.52
C TYR A 39 -16.52 1.99 10.96
N ILE A 40 -15.77 2.99 11.47
CA ILE A 40 -15.96 3.49 12.83
C ILE A 40 -17.24 4.33 12.99
N GLU A 41 -17.64 5.03 11.93
CA GLU A 41 -18.86 5.86 11.90
C GLU A 41 -20.10 5.03 11.55
N SER A 42 -19.91 3.78 11.13
CA SER A 42 -21.04 2.89 10.87
C SER A 42 -21.71 2.54 12.19
N ASP A 43 -22.90 3.11 12.42
CA ASP A 43 -23.82 2.74 13.49
C ASP A 43 -24.46 1.36 13.23
N ASP A 44 -23.66 0.34 12.88
CA ASP A 44 -24.13 -1.05 12.77
C ASP A 44 -24.26 -1.64 14.18
N ILE A 45 -25.18 -1.08 14.96
CA ILE A 45 -25.82 -1.79 16.05
C ILE A 45 -26.68 -2.84 15.34
N SER A 46 -26.14 -4.06 15.22
CA SER A 46 -26.99 -5.22 15.00
C SER A 46 -27.86 -5.34 16.25
N ASP A 47 -28.99 -4.63 16.25
CA ASP A 47 -30.02 -4.73 17.26
C ASP A 47 -30.63 -6.13 17.08
N ILE A 48 -30.00 -7.11 17.72
CA ILE A 48 -30.49 -8.48 17.80
C ILE A 48 -31.66 -8.43 18.79
N ASN A 49 -32.84 -8.13 18.25
CA ASN A 49 -34.13 -8.51 18.81
C ASN A 49 -34.76 -9.55 17.87
#